data_AF-A0A525CLD4-F1
#
_entry.id   AF-A0A525CLD4-F1
#
_cell.length_a   1.000
_cell.length_b   1.000
_cell.length_c   1.000
_cell.angle_alpha   90.00
_cell.angle_beta   90.00
_cell.angle_gamma   90.00
#
_symmetry.space_group_name_H-M   'P 1'
#
loop_
_entity.id
_entity.type
_entity.pdbx_description
1 polymer ?
#
loop_
_entity_poly.entity_id
_entity_poly.type
_entity_poly.pdbx_seq_one_letter_code
_entity_poly.pdbx_strand_id
1 'polypeptide(L)' 'MKILIVTVGTRGDVEPYIALGQALREAAHEVTICTCSHFERVIREHGLEYAYINNDFIDFMHTPEGKIILGNAGSLWKT' A
#
# COMPACT_ATOMS: atom_id res chain seq x y z
N MET A 1 -0.27 -17.39 12.74
CA MET A 1 -0.79 -16.22 13.49
C MET A 1 -1.70 -15.41 12.56
N LYS A 2 -2.55 -14.53 13.09
CA LYS A 2 -3.32 -13.57 12.28
C LYS A 2 -2.56 -12.25 12.19
N ILE A 3 -2.25 -11.82 10.98
CA ILE A 3 -1.40 -10.66 10.70
C ILE A 3 -2.17 -9.70 9.82
N LEU A 4 -2.33 -8.46 10.29
CA LEU A 4 -2.85 -7.35 9.52
C LEU A 4 -1.69 -6.44 9.11
N ILE A 5 -1.51 -6.22 7.82
CA ILE A 5 -0.53 -5.27 7.28
C ILE A 5 -1.29 -4.09 6.71
N VAL A 6 -1.05 -2.89 7.25
CA VAL A 6 -1.66 -1.64 6.76
C VAL A 6 -0.63 -0.86 5.98
N THR A 7 -0.94 -0.52 4.74
CA THR A 7 -0.09 0.32 3.91
C THR A 7 -0.94 1.25 3.03
N VAL A 8 -0.49 2.49 2.84
CA VAL A 8 -1.17 3.51 2.04
C VAL A 8 -0.12 4.25 1.23
N GLY A 9 -0.33 4.36 -0.07
CA GLY A 9 0.59 5.08 -0.95
C GLY A 9 0.54 4.58 -2.38
N THR A 10 1.66 4.74 -3.07
CA THR A 10 1.88 4.31 -4.45
C THR A 10 2.16 2.81 -4.54
N ARG A 11 2.37 2.29 -5.75
CA ARG A 11 2.77 0.88 -5.96
C ARG A 11 4.04 0.52 -5.17
N GLY A 12 5.00 1.45 -5.05
CA GLY A 12 6.23 1.25 -4.28
C GLY A 12 5.96 1.07 -2.78
N ASP A 13 4.88 1.64 -2.27
CA ASP A 13 4.48 1.53 -0.87
C ASP A 13 3.65 0.26 -0.61
N VAL A 14 3.05 -0.36 -1.64
CA VAL A 14 2.11 -1.49 -1.47
C VAL A 14 2.69 -2.83 -1.90
N GLU A 15 3.32 -2.91 -3.07
CA GLU A 15 3.80 -4.17 -3.65
C GLU A 15 4.83 -4.91 -2.76
N PRO A 16 5.76 -4.24 -2.05
CA PRO A 16 6.66 -4.94 -1.13
C PRO A 16 5.92 -5.68 0.00
N TYR A 17 4.79 -5.16 0.46
CA TYR A 17 3.98 -5.80 1.50
C TYR A 17 3.12 -6.94 0.97
N ILE A 18 2.77 -6.93 -0.32
CA ILE A 18 2.17 -8.09 -0.99
C ILE A 18 3.19 -9.24 -0.98
N ALA A 19 4.43 -8.98 -1.41
CA ALA A 19 5.50 -9.99 -1.39
C ALA A 19 5.78 -10.53 0.02
N LEU A 20 5.86 -9.64 1.02
CA LEU A 20 5.98 -10.05 2.42
C LEU A 20 4.79 -10.89 2.87
N GLY A 21 3.57 -10.49 2.52
CA GLY A 21 2.35 -11.21 2.86
C GLY A 21 2.35 -12.63 2.29
N GLN A 22 2.83 -12.83 1.06
CA GLN A 22 2.97 -14.15 0.47
C GLN A 22 3.95 -15.03 1.26
N ALA A 23 5.13 -14.50 1.60
CA ALA A 23 6.12 -15.22 2.39
C ALA A 23 5.59 -15.61 3.78
N LEU A 24 4.87 -14.70 4.45
CA LEU A 24 4.22 -14.97 5.73
C LEU A 24 3.13 -16.03 5.62
N ARG A 25 2.34 -16.01 4.53
CA ARG A 25 1.35 -17.04 4.25
C ARG A 25 1.99 -18.41 4.02
N GLU A 26 3.09 -18.47 3.28
CA GLU A 26 3.88 -19.70 3.08
C GLU A 26 4.43 -20.25 4.40
N ALA A 27 4.73 -19.38 5.36
CA ALA A 27 5.06 -19.73 6.74
C ALA A 27 3.84 -20.11 7.61
N ALA A 28 2.70 -20.44 7.01
CA ALA A 28 1.45 -20.83 7.67
C ALA A 28 0.86 -19.74 8.59
N HIS A 29 0.90 -18.48 8.15
CA HIS A 29 0.17 -17.39 8.79
C HIS A 29 -1.06 -16.97 7.98
N GLU A 30 -2.10 -16.49 8.68
CA GLU A 30 -3.26 -15.83 8.07
C GLU A 30 -2.90 -14.35 7.91
N VAL A 31 -2.89 -13.86 6.66
CA VAL A 31 -2.45 -12.50 6.35
C VAL A 31 -3.55 -11.73 5.63
N THR A 32 -3.86 -10.55 6.14
CA THR A 32 -4.75 -9.57 5.50
C THR A 32 -3.97 -8.30 5.18
N ILE A 33 -4.06 -7.83 3.93
CA ILE A 33 -3.51 -6.55 3.51
C ILE A 33 -4.62 -5.51 3.52
N CYS A 34 -4.42 -4.43 4.27
CA CYS A 34 -5.33 -3.30 4.36
C CYS A 34 -4.77 -2.10 3.58
N THR A 35 -5.45 -1.71 2.51
CA THR A 35 -5.03 -0.59 1.65
C THR A 35 -6.18 -0.09 0.76
N CYS A 36 -5.87 0.91 -0.05
CA CYS A 36 -6.73 1.55 -1.04
C CYS A 36 -7.36 0.52 -2.00
N SER A 37 -8.62 0.74 -2.41
CA SER A 37 -9.38 -0.23 -3.23
C SER A 37 -8.74 -0.57 -4.56
N HIS A 38 -7.89 0.31 -5.10
CA HIS A 38 -7.15 0.07 -6.34
C HIS A 38 -6.30 -1.21 -6.31
N PHE A 39 -5.82 -1.62 -5.13
CA PHE A 39 -4.94 -2.78 -4.98
C PHE A 39 -5.67 -4.08 -4.62
N GLU A 40 -6.99 -4.05 -4.40
CA GLU A 40 -7.74 -5.26 -4.01
C GLU A 40 -7.50 -6.41 -4.98
N ARG A 41 -7.61 -6.15 -6.29
CA ARG A 41 -7.45 -7.19 -7.31
C ARG A 41 -6.08 -7.86 -7.23
N VAL A 42 -5.00 -7.08 -7.16
CA VAL A 42 -3.64 -7.64 -7.13
C VAL A 42 -3.39 -8.40 -5.82
N ILE A 43 -3.92 -7.93 -4.68
CA ILE A 43 -3.79 -8.64 -3.39
C ILE A 43 -4.46 -10.01 -3.46
N ARG A 44 -5.69 -10.07 -3.98
CA ARG A 44 -6.43 -11.32 -4.13
C ARG A 44 -5.81 -12.27 -5.16
N GLU A 45 -5.26 -11.75 -6.25
CA GLU A 45 -4.52 -12.55 -7.25
C GLU A 45 -3.29 -13.26 -6.65
N HIS A 46 -2.67 -12.69 -5.61
CA HIS A 46 -1.58 -13.32 -4.87
C HIS A 46 -2.08 -14.25 -3.74
N GLY A 47 -3.41 -14.41 -3.61
CA GLY A 47 -4.08 -15.28 -2.65
C GLY A 47 -3.94 -14.80 -1.20
N LEU A 48 -3.94 -13.49 -1.00
CA LEU A 48 -3.99 -12.84 0.32
C LEU A 48 -5.40 -12.29 0.58
N GLU A 49 -5.76 -12.18 1.86
CA GLU A 49 -7.01 -11.50 2.24
C GLU A 49 -6.87 -9.99 2.11
N TYR A 50 -7.98 -9.32 1.80
CA TYR A 50 -8.02 -7.87 1.59
C TYR A 50 -8.95 -7.18 2.61
N ALA A 51 -8.48 -6.08 3.19
CA ALA A 51 -9.26 -5.17 4.00
C ALA A 51 -9.27 -3.75 3.37
N TYR A 52 -10.43 -3.11 3.41
CA TYR A 52 -10.64 -1.82 2.75
C TYR A 52 -10.22 -0.63 3.60
N ILE A 53 -9.51 0.32 2.98
CA ILE A 53 -9.34 1.71 3.41
C ILE A 53 -9.82 2.63 2.29
N ASN A 54 -10.42 3.77 2.66
CA ASN A 54 -10.87 4.78 1.71
C ASN A 54 -9.72 5.41 0.92
N ASN A 55 -10.03 5.93 -0.27
CA ASN A 55 -9.02 6.51 -1.17
C ASN A 55 -8.79 8.00 -0.91
N ASP A 56 -9.50 8.63 0.03
CA ASP A 56 -9.49 10.09 0.25
C ASP A 56 -8.08 10.68 0.36
N PHE A 57 -7.17 9.98 1.04
CA PHE A 57 -5.76 10.40 1.14
C PHE A 57 -5.04 10.37 -0.21
N ILE A 58 -5.23 9.29 -0.99
CA ILE A 58 -4.63 9.14 -2.32
C ILE A 58 -5.23 10.15 -3.29
N ASP A 59 -6.55 10.31 -3.30
CA ASP A 59 -7.26 11.26 -4.14
C ASP A 59 -6.79 12.69 -3.83
N PHE A 60 -6.61 13.01 -2.54
CA PHE A 60 -5.99 14.26 -2.12
C PHE A 60 -4.57 14.41 -2.68
N MET A 61 -3.72 13.39 -2.66
CA MET A 61 -2.36 13.46 -3.20
C MET A 61 -2.33 13.77 -4.71
N HIS A 62 -3.39 13.42 -5.44
CA HIS A 62 -3.51 13.71 -6.88
C HIS A 62 -3.91 15.16 -7.18
N THR A 63 -4.42 15.91 -6.20
CA THR A 63 -4.74 17.34 -6.33
C THR A 63 -3.47 18.20 -6.52
N PRO A 64 -3.58 19.40 -7.10
CA PRO A 64 -2.46 20.35 -7.15
C PRO A 64 -1.86 20.65 -5.78
N GLU A 65 -2.70 20.80 -4.75
CA GLU A 65 -2.30 21.09 -3.37
C GLU A 65 -1.56 19.90 -2.77
N GLY A 66 -2.07 18.68 -2.96
CA GLY A 66 -1.42 17.46 -2.55
C GLY A 66 -0.04 17.29 -3.19
N LYS A 67 0.08 17.58 -4.49
CA LYS A 67 1.36 17.56 -5.20
C LYS A 67 2.34 18.62 -4.70
N ILE A 68 1.89 19.79 -4.27
CA ILE A 68 2.75 20.80 -3.66
C ILE A 68 3.25 20.32 -2.30
N ILE A 69 2.36 19.77 -1.47
CA ILE A 69 2.70 19.29 -0.13
C ILE A 69 3.69 18.11 -0.20
N LEU A 70 3.49 17.16 -1.12
CA LEU A 70 4.41 16.03 -1.30
C LEU A 70 5.66 16.38 -2.12
N GLY A 71 5.50 17.16 -3.18
CA GLY A 71 6.55 17.50 -4.14
C GLY A 71 7.51 18.58 -3.63
N ASN A 72 7.18 19.28 -2.55
CA ASN A 72 8.06 20.29 -1.93
C ASN A 72 8.84 19.76 -0.72
N ALA A 73 8.89 18.46 -0.49
CA ALA A 73 10.04 17.84 0.15
C ALA A 73 11.20 17.85 -0.87
N GLY A 74 11.75 19.03 -1.13
CA GLY A 74 12.89 19.20 -2.02
C GLY A 74 13.97 18.19 -1.63
N SER A 75 14.32 17.30 -2.56
CA SER A 75 15.50 16.46 -2.40
C SER A 75 16.68 17.39 -2.08
N LEU A 76 17.20 17.29 -0.85
CA LEU A 76 18.43 17.97 -0.43
C LEU A 76 19.66 17.41 -1.17
N TRP A 77 19.47 16.34 -1.94
CA TRP A 77 20.50 15.72 -2.76
C TRP A 77 20.36 16.23 -4.19
N LYS A 78 21.26 17.15 -4.54
CA LYS A 78 21.57 17.50 -5.94
C LYS A 78 22.61 16.50 -6.44
N THR A 79 22.23 15.64 -7.38
CA THR A 79 23.17 14.99 -8.29
C THR A 79 23.64 15.96 -9.36
#